data_AF-A0A2G2XJA6-F1
#
_entry.id   AF-A0A2G2XJA6-F1
#
_cell.length_a   1.000
_cell.length_b   1.000
_cell.length_c   1.000
_cell.angle_alpha   90.00
_cell.angle_beta   90.00
_cell.angle_gamma   90.00
#
_symmetry.space_group_name_H-M   'P 1'
#
loop_
_entity.id
_entity.type
_entity.pdbx_description
1 polymer ?
#
loop_
_entity_poly.entity_id
_entity_poly.type
_entity_poly.pdbx_seq_one_letter_code
_entity_poly.pdbx_strand_id
1 'polypeptide(L)'
;MLVNLGIPWVILGHSERRLLLNESNDFVADKVAYALSQGLKVIACVGETLEQRESGATMAVVAAQTKAIAARSFKLDMDKGIISRTKAFERVWKA
;
A
#
# COMPACT_ATOMS: atom_id res chain seq x y z
N MET A 1 -2.70 10.54 -16.15
CA MET A 1 -1.64 10.14 -17.10
C MET A 1 -1.57 8.62 -17.26
N LEU A 2 -1.34 7.81 -16.21
CA LEU A 2 -1.19 6.35 -16.34
C LEU A 2 -2.40 5.65 -16.99
N VAL A 3 -3.63 6.04 -16.61
CA VAL A 3 -4.86 5.53 -17.23
C VAL A 3 -4.90 5.82 -18.74
N ASN A 4 -4.51 7.03 -19.14
CA ASN A 4 -4.49 7.43 -20.55
C ASN A 4 -3.43 6.69 -21.38
N LEU A 5 -2.38 6.18 -20.71
CA LEU A 5 -1.35 5.33 -21.32
C LEU A 5 -1.75 3.85 -21.34
N GLY A 6 -2.95 3.51 -20.86
CA GLY A 6 -3.43 2.12 -20.81
C GLY A 6 -2.72 1.25 -19.77
N ILE A 7 -2.01 1.85 -18.80
CA ILE A 7 -1.30 1.11 -17.75
C ILE A 7 -2.30 0.73 -16.64
N PRO A 8 -2.56 -0.56 -16.39
CA PRO A 8 -3.64 -0.97 -15.50
C PRO A 8 -3.22 -1.10 -14.03
N TRP A 9 -1.92 -1.15 -13.73
CA TRP A 9 -1.40 -1.43 -12.39
C TRP A 9 -0.42 -0.37 -11.90
N VAL A 10 -0.45 -0.09 -10.60
CA VAL A 10 0.53 0.75 -9.90
C VAL A 10 1.01 0.08 -8.62
N ILE A 11 2.30 0.22 -8.33
CA ILE A 11 2.90 -0.24 -7.07
C ILE A 11 3.03 0.98 -6.14
N LEU A 12 2.52 0.86 -4.92
CA LEU A 12 2.53 1.92 -3.93
C LEU A 12 3.01 1.40 -2.57
N GLY A 13 3.79 2.22 -1.87
CA GLY A 13 4.28 1.89 -0.52
C GLY A 13 5.44 0.91 -0.48
N HIS A 14 6.21 0.76 -1.56
CA HIS A 14 7.45 -0.04 -1.59
C HIS A 14 8.39 0.37 -0.47
N SER A 15 9.09 -0.59 0.12
CA SER A 15 9.94 -0.36 1.29
C SER A 15 11.00 0.72 1.05
N GLU A 16 11.63 0.72 -0.13
CA GLU A 16 12.60 1.73 -0.57
C GLU A 16 12.02 3.14 -0.50
N ARG A 17 10.76 3.35 -0.88
CA ARG A 17 10.13 4.68 -0.84
C ARG A 17 9.79 5.10 0.58
N ARG A 18 9.40 4.15 1.43
CA ARG A 18 9.15 4.43 2.85
C ARG A 18 10.42 4.80 3.59
N LEU A 19 11.55 4.16 3.26
CA LEU A 19 12.84 4.42 3.89
C LEU A 19 13.55 5.65 3.31
N LEU A 20 13.63 5.77 1.97
CA LEU A 20 14.39 6.83 1.31
C LEU A 20 13.63 8.15 1.19
N LEU A 21 12.31 8.08 1.00
CA LEU A 21 11.44 9.25 0.80
C LEU A 21 10.53 9.53 2.01
N ASN A 22 10.71 8.77 3.09
CA ASN A 22 9.98 8.92 4.34
C ASN A 22 8.44 8.90 4.15
N GLU A 23 7.94 8.07 3.23
CA GLU A 23 6.50 7.98 2.95
C GLU A 23 5.73 7.40 4.15
N SER A 24 4.85 8.21 4.73
CA SER A 24 4.00 7.81 5.86
C SER A 24 2.87 6.86 5.44
N ASN A 25 2.31 6.14 6.43
CA ASN A 25 1.17 5.24 6.20
C ASN A 25 -0.05 5.96 5.63
N ASP A 26 -0.31 7.17 6.13
CA ASP A 26 -1.37 8.03 5.63
C ASP A 26 -1.09 8.44 4.18
N PHE A 27 0.12 8.90 3.87
CA PHE A 27 0.44 9.31 2.50
C PHE A 27 0.28 8.17 1.48
N VAL A 28 0.70 6.95 1.85
CA VAL A 28 0.48 5.77 1.01
C VAL A 28 -1.02 5.48 0.88
N ALA A 29 -1.80 5.57 1.97
CA ALA A 29 -3.24 5.36 1.93
C ALA A 29 -3.97 6.35 1.02
N ASP A 30 -3.57 7.64 1.01
CA ASP A 30 -4.13 8.65 0.09
C ASP A 30 -3.83 8.32 -1.36
N LYS A 31 -2.59 7.93 -1.67
CA LYS A 31 -2.21 7.53 -3.03
C LYS A 31 -2.98 6.30 -3.50
N VAL A 32 -3.18 5.32 -2.62
CA VAL A 32 -3.97 4.13 -2.92
C VAL A 32 -5.41 4.51 -3.20
N ALA A 33 -6.03 5.33 -2.35
CA ALA A 33 -7.40 5.80 -2.55
C ALA A 33 -7.54 6.59 -3.86
N TYR A 34 -6.57 7.47 -4.17
CA TYR A 34 -6.55 8.21 -5.42
C TYR A 34 -6.42 7.28 -6.64
N ALA A 35 -5.46 6.33 -6.63
CA ALA A 35 -5.28 5.40 -7.74
C ALA A 35 -6.53 4.54 -8.00
N LEU A 36 -7.16 4.03 -6.93
CA LEU A 36 -8.43 3.31 -7.03
C LEU A 36 -9.56 4.21 -7.56
N SER A 37 -9.63 5.47 -7.14
CA SER A 37 -10.63 6.43 -7.63
C SER A 37 -10.53 6.65 -9.14
N GLN A 38 -9.32 6.55 -9.70
CA GLN A 38 -9.04 6.68 -11.14
C GLN A 38 -9.24 5.37 -11.91
N GLY A 39 -9.64 4.27 -11.25
CA GLY A 39 -9.85 2.97 -11.88
C GLY A 39 -8.58 2.14 -12.11
N LEU A 40 -7.47 2.53 -11.48
CA LEU A 40 -6.23 1.75 -11.52
C LEU A 40 -6.27 0.61 -10.50
N LYS A 41 -5.64 -0.51 -10.85
CA LYS A 41 -5.39 -1.60 -9.91
C LYS A 41 -4.14 -1.28 -9.10
N VAL A 42 -4.19 -1.54 -7.79
CA VAL A 42 -3.12 -1.15 -6.88
C VAL A 42 -2.47 -2.37 -6.25
N ILE A 43 -1.15 -2.43 -6.34
CA ILE A 43 -0.30 -3.31 -5.53
C ILE A 43 0.22 -2.48 -4.37
N ALA A 44 -0.35 -2.71 -3.19
CA ALA A 44 0.10 -2.05 -1.98
C ALA A 44 1.16 -2.90 -1.27
N CYS A 45 2.38 -2.39 -1.17
CA CYS A 45 3.46 -3.02 -0.42
C CYS A 45 3.35 -2.68 1.07
N VAL A 46 3.44 -3.73 1.89
CA VAL A 46 3.47 -3.65 3.35
C VAL A 46 4.56 -4.59 3.86
N GLY A 47 5.22 -4.19 4.94
CA GLY A 47 6.37 -4.91 5.48
C GLY A 47 6.97 -4.20 6.68
N GLU A 48 7.64 -4.98 7.52
CA GLU A 48 8.37 -4.51 8.69
C GLU A 48 9.88 -4.45 8.42
N THR A 49 10.60 -3.63 9.18
CA THR A 49 12.07 -3.61 9.19
C THR A 49 12.65 -4.77 10.02
N LEU A 50 13.97 -4.96 9.97
CA LEU A 50 14.64 -6.00 10.75
C LEU A 50 14.43 -5.80 12.26
N GLU A 51 14.56 -4.56 12.74
CA GLU A 51 14.42 -4.19 14.15
C GLU A 51 12.97 -4.43 14.63
N GLN A 52 11.99 -4.14 13.78
CA GLN A 52 10.58 -4.38 14.07
C GLN A 52 10.26 -5.88 14.13
N ARG A 53 10.97 -6.70 13.34
CA ARG A 53 10.84 -8.16 13.39
C ARG A 53 11.49 -8.72 14.66
N GLU A 54 12.69 -8.29 15.00
CA GLU A 54 13.43 -8.76 16.18
C GLU A 54 12.73 -8.38 17.49
N SER A 55 12.04 -7.24 17.51
CA SER A 55 11.18 -6.82 18.63
C SER A 55 9.80 -7.50 18.67
N GLY A 56 9.50 -8.41 17.74
CA GLY A 56 8.21 -9.10 17.65
C GLY A 56 7.04 -8.21 17.19
N ALA A 57 7.31 -7.02 16.67
CA ALA A 57 6.31 -6.03 16.25
C ALA A 57 5.78 -6.24 14.82
N THR A 58 6.23 -7.27 14.08
CA THR A 58 5.80 -7.58 12.69
C THR A 58 4.29 -7.42 12.50
N MET A 59 3.48 -8.09 13.32
CA MET A 59 2.03 -8.06 13.17
C MET A 59 1.43 -6.68 13.43
N ALA A 60 1.97 -5.94 14.40
CA ALA A 60 1.51 -4.59 14.71
C ALA A 60 1.79 -3.62 13.55
N VAL A 61 3.00 -3.70 12.97
CA VAL A 61 3.41 -2.85 11.84
C VAL A 61 2.57 -3.14 10.59
N VAL A 62 2.47 -4.41 10.20
CA VAL A 62 1.69 -4.83 9.02
C VAL A 62 0.21 -4.51 9.19
N ALA A 63 -0.34 -4.70 10.40
CA ALA A 63 -1.73 -4.34 10.70
C ALA A 63 -1.94 -2.83 10.61
N ALA A 64 -1.03 -2.00 11.16
CA ALA A 64 -1.14 -0.54 11.09
C ALA A 64 -1.11 -0.03 9.63
N GLN A 65 -0.16 -0.52 8.83
CA GLN A 65 -0.05 -0.17 7.40
C GLN A 65 -1.31 -0.58 6.63
N THR A 66 -1.77 -1.81 6.86
CA THR A 66 -2.98 -2.34 6.21
C THR A 66 -4.23 -1.57 6.63
N LYS A 67 -4.36 -1.22 7.91
CA LYS A 67 -5.50 -0.49 8.47
C LYS A 67 -5.59 0.92 7.90
N ALA A 68 -4.46 1.62 7.78
CA ALA A 68 -4.42 2.95 7.15
C ALA A 68 -4.93 2.90 5.71
N ILE A 69 -4.43 1.93 4.93
CA ILE A 69 -4.88 1.72 3.55
C ILE A 69 -6.37 1.40 3.51
N ALA A 70 -6.83 0.43 4.31
CA ALA A 70 -8.22 0.01 4.35
C ALA A 70 -9.16 1.16 4.73
N ALA A 71 -8.81 1.97 5.72
CA ALA A 71 -9.63 3.10 6.18
C ALA A 71 -9.98 4.09 5.06
N ARG A 72 -9.07 4.33 4.11
CA ARG A 72 -9.28 5.28 3.01
C ARG A 72 -9.82 4.65 1.73
N SER A 73 -9.69 3.34 1.58
CA SER A 73 -10.09 2.62 0.36
C SER A 73 -11.42 1.86 0.50
N PHE A 74 -11.90 1.59 1.72
CA PHE A 74 -13.11 0.77 1.95
C PHE A 74 -14.38 1.36 1.35
N LYS A 75 -14.54 2.69 1.36
CA LYS A 75 -15.70 3.37 0.74
C LYS A 75 -15.71 3.28 -0.79
N LEU A 76 -14.53 3.22 -1.41
CA LEU A 76 -14.39 3.23 -2.87
C LEU A 76 -14.69 1.87 -3.50
N ASP A 77 -14.50 0.77 -2.76
CA ASP A 77 -14.77 -0.59 -3.25
C ASP A 77 -16.27 -0.89 -3.36
N MET A 78 -17.10 -0.41 -2.42
CA MET A 78 -18.56 -0.63 -2.48
C MET A 78 -19.20 0.08 -3.67
N ASP A 79 -18.77 1.30 -3.96
CA ASP A 79 -19.38 2.12 -5.02
C ASP A 79 -18.90 1.73 -6.42
N LYS A 80 -17.69 1.18 -6.56
CA LYS A 80 -17.08 0.89 -7.88
C LYS A 80 -16.89 -0.60 -8.19
N GLY A 81 -17.18 -1.51 -7.26
CA GLY A 81 -17.01 -2.96 -7.46
C GLY A 81 -15.57 -3.36 -7.77
N ILE A 82 -14.58 -2.61 -7.26
CA ILE A 82 -13.16 -2.85 -7.54
C ILE A 82 -12.67 -4.00 -6.64
N ILE A 83 -12.42 -5.18 -7.22
CA ILE A 83 -12.04 -6.40 -6.46
C ILE A 83 -10.52 -6.63 -6.44
N SER A 84 -9.71 -5.86 -7.18
CA SER A 84 -8.27 -6.14 -7.30
C SER A 84 -7.42 -5.39 -6.27
N ARG A 85 -7.42 -5.86 -5.01
CA ARG A 85 -6.39 -5.51 -4.02
C ARG A 85 -5.38 -6.64 -3.96
N THR A 86 -4.27 -6.50 -4.69
CA THR A 86 -3.12 -7.38 -4.45
C THR A 86 -2.27 -6.74 -3.36
N LYS A 87 -2.27 -7.30 -2.16
CA LYS A 87 -1.30 -6.93 -1.13
C LYS A 87 -0.01 -7.68 -1.40
N ALA A 88 1.09 -6.97 -1.60
CA ALA A 88 2.41 -7.56 -1.61
C ALA A 88 2.97 -7.44 -0.19
N PHE A 89 3.20 -8.58 0.45
CA PHE A 89 3.99 -8.62 1.68
C PHE A 89 5.46 -8.67 1.29
N GLU A 90 6.19 -7.63 1.65
CA GLU A 90 7.60 -7.45 1.32
C GLU A 90 8.45 -7.63 2.58
N ARG A 91 9.47 -8.49 2.53
CA ARG A 91 10.42 -8.63 3.63
C ARG A 91 11.49 -7.58 3.49
N VAL A 92 11.28 -6.40 4.09
CA VAL A 92 12.17 -5.25 3.94
C VAL A 92 13.62 -5.56 4.37
N TRP A 93 13.82 -6.45 5.35
CA TRP A 93 15.16 -6.85 5.82
C TRP A 93 15.92 -7.82 4.91
N LYS A 94 15.33 -8.26 3.79
CA LYS A 94 16.00 -9.12 2.80
C LYS A 94 16.34 -8.39 1.50
N ALA A 95 15.94 -7.12 1.38
CA ALA A 95 16.23 -6.26 0.23
C ALA A 95 17.62 -5.63 0.34
#